data_AF-A0A935SY39-F1
#
_entry.id   AF-A0A935SY39-F1
#
_cell.length_a   1.000
_cell.length_b   1.000
_cell.length_c   1.000
_cell.angle_alpha   90.00
_cell.angle_beta   90.00
_cell.angle_gamma   90.00
#
_symmetry.space_group_name_H-M   'P 1'
#
loop_
_entity.id
_entity.type
_entity.pdbx_description
1 polymer ?
#
loop_
_entity_poly.entity_id
_entity_poly.type
_entity_poly.pdbx_seq_one_letter_code
_entity_poly.pdbx_strand_id
1 'polypeptide(L)'
;MSGSQTGTLRYYWHVGSLGEPDFQADLPHQGPFSGFALGAETKPASGDIDRDGDLDLLIGAVDGRFHYLENTGDAASPAFVERSGPANPMDGIDIGSHSAPALVDLNRDGQLDVVAGDASGAIRTFYLPEPALSTSLAAGSLLLGLGLRIDRSLRRTIGLGAARTSD
;
A
#
# COMPACT_ATOMS: atom_id res chain seq x y z
N MET A 1 -16.86 -0.90 10.48
CA MET A 1 -16.11 -0.02 11.40
C MET A 1 -16.68 1.38 11.31
N SER A 2 -16.65 2.17 12.38
CA SER A 2 -17.00 3.60 12.33
C SER A 2 -15.99 4.44 13.11
N GLY A 3 -15.69 5.64 12.63
CA GLY A 3 -14.88 6.62 13.34
C GLY A 3 -15.70 7.48 14.30
N SER A 4 -15.01 8.15 15.21
CA SER A 4 -15.58 9.02 16.24
C SER A 4 -15.11 10.47 16.06
N GLN A 5 -15.88 11.42 16.58
CA GLN A 5 -15.48 12.83 16.72
C GLN A 5 -14.17 13.00 17.51
N THR A 6 -13.78 11.98 18.30
CA THR A 6 -12.55 11.96 19.10
C THR A 6 -11.41 11.17 18.48
N GLY A 7 -11.59 10.60 17.28
CA GLY A 7 -10.57 9.78 16.62
C GLY A 7 -10.56 8.30 16.98
N THR A 8 -11.42 7.87 17.89
CA THR A 8 -11.56 6.47 18.26
C THR A 8 -12.23 5.67 17.14
N LEU A 9 -11.58 4.62 16.66
CA LEU A 9 -12.19 3.63 15.77
C LEU A 9 -13.00 2.63 16.59
N ARG A 10 -14.21 2.30 16.12
CA ARG A 10 -15.06 1.24 16.68
C ARG A 10 -15.12 0.05 15.72
N TYR A 11 -14.79 -1.11 16.26
CA TYR A 11 -14.96 -2.41 15.60
C TYR A 11 -16.25 -3.07 16.06
N TYR A 12 -16.99 -3.64 15.12
CA TYR A 12 -18.19 -4.43 15.37
C TYR A 12 -17.96 -5.79 14.71
N TRP A 13 -18.11 -6.87 15.45
CA TRP A 13 -18.03 -8.22 14.90
C TRP A 13 -19.39 -8.90 14.94
N HIS A 14 -19.62 -9.79 13.98
CA HIS A 14 -20.90 -10.49 13.83
C HIS A 14 -20.89 -11.76 14.68
N VAL A 15 -21.78 -11.83 15.66
CA VAL A 15 -21.96 -13.00 16.54
C VAL A 15 -23.25 -13.77 16.21
N GLY A 16 -24.04 -13.23 15.27
CA GLY A 16 -25.35 -13.74 14.91
C GLY A 16 -25.33 -14.83 13.84
N SER A 17 -26.50 -15.46 13.65
CA SER A 17 -26.78 -16.28 12.46
C SER A 17 -27.40 -15.40 11.36
N LEU A 18 -27.44 -15.87 10.12
CA LEU A 18 -27.99 -15.11 8.97
C LEU A 18 -29.47 -14.66 9.13
N GLY A 19 -30.19 -15.13 10.17
CA GLY A 19 -31.55 -14.69 10.51
C GLY A 19 -31.69 -13.81 11.76
N GLU A 20 -30.63 -13.67 12.56
CA GLU A 20 -30.61 -12.89 13.81
C GLU A 20 -29.23 -12.24 13.96
N PRO A 21 -28.96 -11.12 13.27
CA PRO A 21 -27.66 -10.46 13.34
C PRO A 21 -27.48 -9.80 14.72
N ASP A 22 -26.54 -10.31 15.51
CA ASP A 22 -26.05 -9.68 16.73
C ASP A 22 -24.69 -9.03 16.45
N PHE A 23 -24.61 -7.73 16.70
CA PHE A 23 -23.39 -6.94 16.52
C PHE A 23 -22.89 -6.50 17.89
N GLN A 24 -21.77 -7.09 18.31
CA GLN A 24 -21.10 -6.67 19.53
C GLN A 24 -20.04 -5.64 19.17
N ALA A 25 -20.12 -4.47 19.81
CA ALA A 25 -19.09 -3.45 19.74
C ALA A 25 -18.04 -3.73 20.81
N ASP A 26 -16.76 -3.73 20.45
CA ASP A 26 -15.73 -3.64 21.47
C ASP A 26 -15.81 -2.27 22.17
N LEU A 27 -15.54 -2.25 23.47
CA LEU A 27 -15.49 -1.01 24.23
C LEU A 27 -14.43 -0.07 23.62
N PRO A 28 -14.65 1.27 23.64
CA PRO A 28 -13.60 2.22 23.35
C PRO A 28 -12.35 1.85 24.18
N HIS A 29 -11.21 1.67 23.51
CA HIS A 29 -9.93 1.27 24.12
C HIS A 29 -9.78 -0.22 24.49
N GLN A 30 -10.64 -1.10 23.99
CA GLN A 30 -10.45 -2.54 23.98
C GLN A 30 -10.55 -3.02 22.52
N GLY A 31 -9.64 -3.87 22.06
CA GLY A 31 -9.55 -4.30 20.66
C GLY A 31 -8.33 -3.74 19.92
N PRO A 32 -8.14 -4.14 18.65
CA PRO A 32 -6.87 -4.01 17.95
C PRO A 32 -6.53 -2.56 17.53
N PHE A 33 -7.45 -1.61 17.75
CA PHE A 33 -7.28 -0.19 17.46
C PHE A 33 -7.00 0.66 18.71
N SER A 34 -6.84 0.03 19.87
CA SER A 34 -6.58 0.75 21.12
C SER A 34 -5.21 1.43 21.08
N GLY A 35 -5.17 2.74 21.39
CA GLY A 35 -3.92 3.51 21.50
C GLY A 35 -3.54 4.34 20.28
N PHE A 36 -4.23 4.19 19.14
CA PHE A 36 -3.99 5.05 17.98
C PHE A 36 -4.62 6.44 18.16
N ALA A 37 -3.86 7.48 17.78
CA ALA A 37 -4.26 8.88 17.83
C ALA A 37 -4.38 9.47 16.42
N LEU A 38 -5.41 9.05 15.68
CA LEU A 38 -5.56 9.25 14.23
C LEU A 38 -6.29 10.55 13.84
N GLY A 39 -6.26 11.55 14.70
CA GLY A 39 -7.03 12.79 14.53
C GLY A 39 -8.53 12.62 14.79
N ALA A 40 -9.30 13.70 14.67
CA ALA A 40 -10.75 13.70 14.91
C ALA A 40 -11.56 13.38 13.63
N GLU A 41 -12.80 12.93 13.81
CA GLU A 41 -13.75 12.63 12.73
C GLU A 41 -13.21 11.66 11.67
N THR A 42 -12.69 10.53 12.18
CA THR A 42 -12.04 9.52 11.34
C THR A 42 -13.01 8.86 10.37
N LYS A 43 -12.54 8.63 9.14
CA LYS A 43 -13.29 8.01 8.03
C LYS A 43 -12.48 6.82 7.51
N PRO A 44 -12.65 5.63 8.10
CA PRO A 44 -11.91 4.43 7.70
C PRO A 44 -12.39 3.89 6.35
N ALA A 45 -11.44 3.44 5.54
CA ALA A 45 -11.63 2.54 4.41
C ALA A 45 -10.73 1.32 4.59
N SER A 46 -11.23 0.13 4.26
CA SER A 46 -10.49 -1.14 4.42
C SER A 46 -10.20 -1.79 3.07
N GLY A 47 -9.03 -2.38 2.92
CA GLY A 47 -8.60 -3.08 1.70
C GLY A 47 -7.21 -3.68 1.87
N ASP A 48 -6.86 -4.64 1.03
CA ASP A 48 -5.51 -5.21 0.96
C ASP A 48 -4.59 -4.21 0.23
N ILE A 49 -3.98 -3.28 0.98
CA ILE A 49 -3.26 -2.13 0.41
C ILE A 49 -1.83 -2.54 0.05
N ASP A 50 -1.17 -3.36 0.90
CA ASP A 50 0.19 -3.84 0.67
C ASP A 50 0.28 -5.18 -0.09
N ARG A 51 -0.87 -5.82 -0.37
CA ARG A 51 -1.04 -7.03 -1.19
C ARG A 51 -0.55 -8.31 -0.53
N ASP A 52 -0.57 -8.38 0.79
CA ASP A 52 -0.20 -9.60 1.51
C ASP A 52 -1.38 -10.58 1.72
N GLY A 53 -2.59 -10.15 1.33
CA GLY A 53 -3.81 -10.95 1.39
C GLY A 53 -4.65 -10.76 2.64
N ASP A 54 -4.27 -9.81 3.51
CA ASP A 54 -5.08 -9.39 4.64
C ASP A 54 -5.69 -7.99 4.44
N LEU A 55 -6.53 -7.53 5.37
CA LEU A 55 -7.21 -6.24 5.23
C LEU A 55 -6.55 -5.18 6.10
N ASP A 56 -5.97 -4.20 5.43
CA ASP A 56 -5.47 -2.97 6.03
C ASP A 56 -6.54 -1.90 6.19
N LEU A 57 -6.19 -0.79 6.85
CA LEU A 57 -7.01 0.42 6.92
C LEU A 57 -6.29 1.68 6.43
N LEU A 58 -6.98 2.42 5.58
CA LEU A 58 -6.67 3.82 5.27
C LEU A 58 -7.70 4.72 5.97
N ILE A 59 -7.22 5.61 6.85
CA ILE A 59 -8.06 6.44 7.70
C ILE A 59 -7.92 7.89 7.27
N GLY A 60 -9.00 8.48 6.78
CA GLY A 60 -9.09 9.94 6.64
C GLY A 60 -9.47 10.61 7.97
N ALA A 61 -9.13 11.88 8.15
CA ALA A 61 -9.38 12.66 9.35
C ALA A 61 -9.74 14.12 9.04
N VAL A 62 -10.18 14.85 10.06
CA VAL A 62 -10.59 16.27 9.95
C VAL A 62 -9.50 17.17 9.37
N ASP A 63 -8.23 16.84 9.62
CA ASP A 63 -7.06 17.61 9.19
C ASP A 63 -6.71 17.40 7.70
N GLY A 64 -7.50 16.61 6.97
CA GLY A 64 -7.30 16.38 5.54
C GLY A 64 -6.20 15.38 5.19
N ARG A 65 -5.54 14.80 6.20
CA ARG A 65 -4.46 13.82 6.02
C ARG A 65 -4.98 12.38 6.03
N PHE A 66 -4.09 11.43 5.74
CA PHE A 66 -4.39 10.00 5.75
C PHE A 66 -3.43 9.25 6.66
N HIS A 67 -3.99 8.42 7.54
CA HIS A 67 -3.25 7.47 8.36
C HIS A 67 -3.39 6.07 7.77
N TYR A 68 -2.30 5.32 7.72
CA TYR A 68 -2.29 3.94 7.25
C TYR A 68 -2.01 3.01 8.42
N LEU A 69 -2.95 2.09 8.68
CA LEU A 69 -2.79 1.01 9.63
C LEU A 69 -2.63 -0.28 8.84
N GLU A 70 -1.41 -0.80 8.78
CA GLU A 70 -1.12 -2.11 8.22
C GLU A 70 -1.58 -3.17 9.22
N ASN A 71 -2.34 -4.15 8.75
CA ASN A 71 -2.59 -5.34 9.55
C ASN A 71 -1.41 -6.30 9.35
N THR A 72 -0.76 -6.63 10.46
CA THR A 72 0.40 -7.53 10.51
C THR A 72 0.06 -8.88 11.14
N GLY A 73 -1.22 -9.08 11.43
CA GLY A 73 -1.78 -10.28 12.02
C GLY A 73 -2.31 -11.23 10.95
N ASP A 74 -3.50 -11.77 11.19
CA ASP A 74 -4.24 -12.52 10.18
C ASP A 74 -5.73 -12.17 10.24
N ALA A 75 -6.52 -12.69 9.30
CA ALA A 75 -7.95 -12.42 9.22
C ALA A 75 -8.75 -12.86 10.48
N ALA A 76 -8.24 -13.82 11.26
CA ALA A 76 -8.88 -14.29 12.49
C ALA A 76 -8.41 -13.53 13.74
N SER A 77 -7.18 -12.99 13.72
CA SER A 77 -6.54 -12.26 14.81
C SER A 77 -5.80 -11.05 14.26
N PRO A 78 -6.52 -9.98 13.85
CA PRO A 78 -5.88 -8.80 13.25
C PRO A 78 -5.03 -8.05 14.28
N ALA A 79 -3.89 -7.55 13.84
CA ALA A 79 -2.93 -6.82 14.67
C ALA A 79 -2.37 -5.63 13.89
N PHE A 80 -2.82 -4.42 14.23
CA PHE A 80 -2.49 -3.23 13.43
C PHE A 80 -1.22 -2.52 13.89
N VAL A 81 -0.47 -2.00 12.93
CA VAL A 81 0.67 -1.10 13.12
C VAL A 81 0.45 0.16 12.28
N GLU A 82 0.52 1.33 12.89
CA GLU A 82 0.50 2.60 12.14
C GLU A 82 1.83 2.79 11.41
N ARG A 83 1.75 2.92 10.08
CA ARG A 83 2.90 3.19 9.22
C ARG A 83 2.97 4.67 8.87
N SER A 84 4.18 5.13 8.60
CA SER A 84 4.47 6.52 8.25
C SER A 84 5.64 6.61 7.28
N GLY A 85 5.85 7.79 6.68
CA GLY A 85 6.92 7.99 5.70
C GLY A 85 6.73 7.08 4.49
N PRO A 86 7.82 6.50 3.94
CA PRO A 86 7.73 5.64 2.76
C PRO A 86 6.87 4.38 2.91
N ALA A 87 6.55 3.97 4.15
CA ALA A 87 5.69 2.81 4.42
C ALA A 87 4.19 3.18 4.45
N ASN A 88 3.84 4.47 4.45
CA ASN A 88 2.46 4.91 4.25
C ASN A 88 2.30 5.37 2.79
N PRO A 89 1.49 4.69 1.98
CA PRO A 89 1.32 5.02 0.56
C PRO A 89 0.70 6.41 0.33
N MET A 90 0.09 6.99 1.37
CA MET A 90 -0.53 8.31 1.35
C MET A 90 0.20 9.33 2.25
N ASP A 91 1.45 9.04 2.63
CA ASP A 91 2.24 9.93 3.49
C ASP A 91 2.42 11.32 2.85
N GLY A 92 2.25 12.36 3.66
CA GLY A 92 2.39 13.75 3.22
C GLY A 92 1.29 14.27 2.29
N ILE A 93 0.30 13.45 1.91
CA ILE A 93 -0.86 13.90 1.15
C ILE A 93 -1.84 14.60 2.10
N ASP A 94 -2.16 15.84 1.75
CA ASP A 94 -3.15 16.68 2.42
C ASP A 94 -4.15 17.18 1.37
N ILE A 95 -5.42 16.83 1.57
CA ILE A 95 -6.51 17.25 0.67
C ILE A 95 -7.35 18.40 1.23
N GLY A 96 -6.90 19.03 2.32
CA GLY A 96 -7.50 20.21 2.92
C GLY A 96 -8.17 19.89 4.26
N SER A 97 -9.39 19.34 4.22
CA SER A 97 -10.08 18.98 5.47
C SER A 97 -11.06 17.83 5.28
N HIS A 98 -11.28 17.08 6.35
CA HIS A 98 -12.23 15.96 6.41
C HIS A 98 -12.01 14.95 5.29
N SER A 99 -10.77 14.48 5.12
CA SER A 99 -10.47 13.47 4.12
C SER A 99 -11.35 12.23 4.32
N ALA A 100 -11.95 11.76 3.23
CA ALA A 100 -12.89 10.65 3.21
C ALA A 100 -12.49 9.66 2.11
N PRO A 101 -11.57 8.71 2.41
CA PRO A 101 -11.09 7.77 1.42
C PRO A 101 -12.13 6.68 1.08
N ALA A 102 -12.02 6.17 -0.13
CA ALA A 102 -12.58 4.92 -0.61
C ALA A 102 -11.50 4.20 -1.44
N LEU A 103 -11.44 2.88 -1.32
CA LEU A 103 -10.45 2.05 -2.01
C LEU A 103 -11.12 1.30 -3.17
N VAL A 104 -10.52 1.38 -4.36
CA VAL A 104 -11.02 0.73 -5.57
C VAL A 104 -9.89 0.60 -6.57
N ASP A 105 -9.78 -0.55 -7.25
CA ASP A 105 -8.90 -0.69 -8.42
C ASP A 105 -9.50 0.10 -9.59
N LEU A 106 -9.00 1.33 -9.82
CA LEU A 106 -9.58 2.28 -10.77
C LEU A 106 -8.98 2.12 -12.16
N ASN A 107 -7.70 1.75 -12.25
CA ASN A 107 -6.97 1.59 -13.50
C ASN A 107 -6.93 0.13 -14.02
N ARG A 108 -7.41 -0.84 -13.24
CA ARG A 108 -7.42 -2.29 -13.53
C ARG A 108 -6.04 -2.94 -13.58
N ASP A 109 -5.10 -2.46 -12.77
CA ASP A 109 -3.81 -3.13 -12.56
C ASP A 109 -3.85 -4.16 -11.42
N GLY A 110 -4.98 -4.28 -10.72
CA GLY A 110 -5.14 -5.19 -9.59
C GLY A 110 -4.52 -4.66 -8.30
N GLN A 111 -4.09 -3.40 -8.25
CA GLN A 111 -3.79 -2.66 -7.04
C GLN A 111 -5.02 -1.80 -6.66
N LEU A 112 -5.28 -1.67 -5.36
CA LEU A 112 -6.29 -0.72 -4.90
C LEU A 112 -5.77 0.72 -5.04
N ASP A 113 -6.55 1.58 -5.68
CA ASP A 113 -6.34 3.02 -5.75
C ASP A 113 -7.20 3.75 -4.71
N VAL A 114 -6.89 5.04 -4.47
CA VAL A 114 -7.64 5.88 -3.52
C VAL A 114 -8.49 6.89 -4.26
N VAL A 115 -9.79 6.91 -3.97
CA VAL A 115 -10.69 8.02 -4.28
C VAL A 115 -11.04 8.72 -2.98
N ALA A 116 -10.77 10.02 -2.85
CA ALA A 116 -11.00 10.74 -1.61
C ALA A 116 -11.80 12.02 -1.83
N GLY A 117 -12.81 12.22 -0.99
CA GLY A 117 -13.54 13.48 -0.86
C GLY A 117 -13.00 14.36 0.26
N ASP A 118 -13.23 15.67 0.15
CA ASP A 118 -13.01 16.65 1.24
C ASP A 118 -14.30 17.42 1.59
N ALA A 119 -14.26 18.22 2.66
CA ALA A 119 -15.42 19.00 3.11
C ALA A 119 -15.92 20.06 2.11
N SER A 120 -15.13 20.41 1.08
CA SER A 120 -15.57 21.32 0.01
C SER A 120 -16.40 20.61 -1.06
N GLY A 121 -16.48 19.28 -1.00
CA GLY A 121 -17.12 18.44 -2.01
C GLY A 121 -16.21 18.12 -3.20
N ALA A 122 -14.92 18.47 -3.14
CA ALA A 122 -13.98 18.07 -4.18
C ALA A 122 -13.67 16.57 -4.04
N ILE A 123 -13.49 15.91 -5.19
CA ILE A 123 -13.07 14.51 -5.28
C ILE A 123 -11.69 14.47 -5.92
N ARG A 124 -10.78 13.71 -5.32
CA ARG A 124 -9.41 13.50 -5.78
C ARG A 124 -9.15 12.01 -5.93
N THR A 125 -8.35 11.64 -6.92
CA THR A 125 -7.97 10.25 -7.22
C THR A 125 -6.46 10.10 -7.14
N PHE A 126 -5.99 9.04 -6.50
CA PHE A 126 -4.58 8.71 -6.35
C PHE A 126 -4.36 7.27 -6.81
N TYR A 127 -3.54 7.11 -7.85
CA TYR A 127 -3.14 5.80 -8.34
C TYR A 127 -1.96 5.30 -7.51
N LEU A 128 -2.11 4.16 -6.86
CA LEU A 128 -1.03 3.59 -6.05
C LEU A 128 -0.09 2.79 -6.95
N PRO A 129 1.24 2.93 -6.78
CA PRO A 129 2.19 2.15 -7.57
C PRO A 129 2.13 0.68 -7.14
N GLU A 130 2.36 -0.24 -8.07
CA GLU A 130 2.68 -1.62 -7.68
C GLU A 130 3.91 -1.61 -6.76
N PRO A 131 3.89 -2.37 -5.64
CA PRO A 131 5.06 -2.50 -4.81
C PRO A 131 6.21 -3.00 -5.67
N ALA A 132 7.35 -2.32 -5.60
CA ALA A 132 8.54 -2.75 -6.32
C ALA A 132 8.82 -4.20 -5.92
N LEU A 133 8.63 -5.14 -6.85
CA LEU A 133 8.96 -6.54 -6.63
C LEU A 133 10.37 -6.56 -6.04
N SER A 134 10.50 -6.98 -4.78
CA SER A 134 11.81 -7.30 -4.24
C SER A 134 12.38 -8.30 -5.23
N THR A 135 13.38 -7.88 -6.01
CA THR A 135 14.11 -8.78 -6.89
C THR A 135 14.86 -9.73 -5.98
N SER A 136 14.15 -10.77 -5.51
CA SER A 136 14.77 -11.95 -4.96
C SER A 136 15.64 -12.47 -6.07
N LEU A 137 16.93 -12.21 -5.97
CA LEU A 137 17.93 -12.84 -6.82
C LEU A 137 18.07 -14.30 -6.38
N ALA A 138 16.96 -15.05 -6.39
CA ALA A 138 16.99 -16.49 -6.62
C ALA A 138 17.13 -16.71 -8.14
N ALA A 139 18.15 -16.09 -8.76
CA ALA A 139 18.66 -16.55 -10.05
C ALA A 139 19.55 -17.79 -9.82
N GLY A 140 18.99 -18.79 -9.13
CA GLY A 140 19.43 -20.16 -9.13
C GLY A 140 18.48 -20.93 -10.03
N SER A 141 18.89 -21.11 -11.29
CA SER A 141 18.33 -22.10 -12.22
C SER A 141 16.91 -21.87 -12.76
N LEU A 142 16.82 -21.20 -13.91
CA LEU A 142 16.13 -21.81 -15.04
C LEU A 142 16.80 -21.40 -16.35
N LEU A 143 17.80 -22.20 -16.73
CA LEU A 143 18.31 -22.28 -18.08
C LEU A 143 17.27 -23.02 -18.92
N LEU A 144 16.42 -22.32 -19.69
CA LEU A 144 15.79 -22.94 -20.86
C LEU A 144 15.56 -21.91 -21.96
N GLY A 145 16.45 -21.94 -22.95
CA GLY A 145 16.15 -21.64 -24.34
C GLY A 145 15.77 -20.20 -24.67
N LEU A 146 16.77 -19.32 -24.80
CA LEU A 146 16.86 -18.35 -25.91
C LEU A 146 18.31 -17.87 -25.95
N GLY A 147 18.98 -18.12 -27.07
CA GLY A 147 20.40 -17.83 -27.25
C GLY A 147 20.67 -16.34 -27.26
N LEU A 148 21.07 -15.78 -26.13
CA LEU A 148 21.85 -14.54 -26.09
C LEU A 148 23.28 -14.91 -25.70
N ARG A 149 24.18 -14.97 -26.69
CA ARG A 149 25.62 -15.05 -26.44
C ARG A 149 26.07 -13.71 -25.87
N ILE A 150 26.46 -13.69 -24.60
CA ILE A 150 27.24 -12.59 -24.05
C ILE A 150 28.66 -12.75 -24.60
N ASP A 151 28.97 -12.08 -25.71
CA ASP A 151 30.34 -11.99 -26.22
C ASP A 151 31.14 -10.99 -25.37
N ARG A 152 32.14 -11.49 -24.62
CA ARG A 152 33.13 -10.70 -23.88
C ARG A 152 34.47 -10.69 -24.64
N SER A 153 34.50 -10.08 -25.83
CA SER A 153 35.75 -9.79 -26.55
C SER A 153 35.80 -8.34 -27.02
N LEU A 154 36.32 -7.47 -26.16
CA LEU A 154 36.86 -6.17 -26.56
C LEU A 154 38.18 -6.41 -27.34
N ARG A 155 38.11 -6.39 -28.67
CA ARG A 155 39.27 -6.10 -29.53
C ARG A 155 38.92 -4.96 -30.47
N ARG A 156 39.29 -3.74 -30.08
CA ARG A 156 39.28 -2.57 -30.97
C ARG A 156 40.68 -2.44 -31.58
N THR A 157 40.80 -2.83 -32.84
CA THR A 157 42.00 -2.66 -33.69
C THR A 157 41.88 -1.34 -34.45
N ILE A 158 42.82 -0.42 -34.25
CA ILE A 158 43.18 0.71 -35.14
C ILE A 158 44.69 0.92 -34.89
N GLY A 159 45.63 0.93 -35.85
CA GLY A 159 45.62 0.70 -37.28
C GLY A 159 47.07 0.39 -37.73
N LEU A 160 47.20 -0.38 -38.80
CA LEU A 160 48.47 -0.70 -39.47
C LEU A 160 48.96 0.52 -40.26
N GLY A 161 50.16 1.01 -39.95
CA GLY A 161 50.97 1.84 -40.82
C GLY A 161 52.22 1.05 -41.21
N ALA A 162 52.28 0.64 -42.48
CA ALA A 162 53.29 -0.26 -43.01
C ALA A 162 54.66 0.42 -43.27
N ALA A 163 55.70 -0.35 -42.99
CA ALA A 163 56.88 -0.63 -43.83
C ALA A 163 57.94 0.46 -44.09
N ARG A 164 59.19 0.09 -43.76
CA ARG A 164 60.33 0.03 -44.70
C ARG A 164 61.40 -0.94 -44.17
N THR A 165 61.82 -1.86 -45.04
CA THR A 165 63.03 -2.70 -44.92
C THR A 165 64.09 -2.24 -45.95
N SER A 166 65.30 -2.81 -45.87
CA SER A 166 66.53 -2.66 -46.69
C SER A 166 67.33 -1.35 -46.46
N ASP A 167 68.63 -1.34 -46.17
CA ASP A 167 69.70 -2.37 -46.16
C ASP A 167 70.60 -2.22 -44.91
#